data_AF-A0A512C1Y7-F1
#
_entry.id   AF-A0A512C1Y7-F1
#
_cell.length_a   1.000
_cell.length_b   1.000
_cell.length_c   1.000
_cell.angle_alpha   90.00
_cell.angle_beta   90.00
_cell.angle_gamma   90.00
#
_symmetry.space_group_name_H-M   'P 1'
#
loop_
_entity.id
_entity.type
_entity.pdbx_description
1 polymer ?
#
loop_
_entity_poly.entity_id
_entity_poly.type
_entity_poly.pdbx_seq_one_letter_code
_entity_poly.pdbx_strand_id
1 'polypeptide(L)'
;MAARKGVWQPGQSGNPKGRPSIKGEVETLARTYTVEALETLANLMRNGASDNVRMAAANALLNRGWGLPRQAIDGSLAIAPAPPKPIERMSLAEVEAELAILDEKRRLAMIESSVETDCD
;
A
#
# COMPACT_ATOMS: atom_id res chain seq x y z
N MET A 1 12.10 34.55 -1.42
CA MET A 1 12.56 33.87 -2.65
C MET A 1 11.35 33.20 -3.31
N ALA A 2 11.00 33.56 -4.54
CA ALA A 2 9.84 32.97 -5.23
C ALA A 2 10.15 31.52 -5.65
N ALA A 3 9.26 30.59 -5.34
CA ALA A 3 9.37 29.19 -5.74
C ALA A 3 9.45 29.06 -7.27
N ARG A 4 10.41 28.27 -7.78
CA ARG A 4 10.50 27.90 -9.19
C ARG A 4 9.21 27.16 -9.60
N LYS A 5 8.52 27.64 -10.63
CA LYS A 5 7.30 26.99 -11.15
C LYS A 5 7.61 25.52 -11.47
N GLY A 6 6.89 24.60 -10.82
CA GLY A 6 6.97 23.15 -11.06
C GLY A 6 7.73 22.33 -10.00
N VAL A 7 8.36 22.95 -9.00
CA VAL A 7 9.04 22.21 -7.92
C VAL A 7 8.19 22.25 -6.66
N TRP A 8 7.78 21.07 -6.17
CA TRP A 8 7.09 20.91 -4.89
C TRP A 8 8.02 21.34 -3.74
N GLN A 9 7.50 22.16 -2.82
CA GLN A 9 8.27 22.60 -1.66
C GLN A 9 8.27 21.51 -0.58
N PRO A 10 9.43 21.17 0.02
CA PRO A 10 9.49 20.26 1.16
C PRO A 10 8.56 20.74 2.28
N GLY A 11 7.73 19.84 2.81
CA GLY A 11 6.76 20.15 3.88
C GLY A 11 5.45 20.81 3.41
N GLN A 12 5.32 21.17 2.12
CA GLN A 12 4.09 21.73 1.56
C GLN A 12 3.39 20.69 0.68
N SER A 13 2.30 20.10 1.20
CA SER A 13 1.43 19.26 0.36
C SER A 13 0.82 20.11 -0.76
N GLY A 14 0.84 19.58 -1.99
CA GLY A 14 0.13 20.19 -3.13
C GLY A 14 -1.39 20.18 -3.00
N ASN A 15 -1.90 19.38 -2.08
CA ASN A 15 -3.30 19.39 -1.69
C ASN A 15 -3.38 19.49 -0.16
N PRO A 16 -3.20 20.70 0.41
CA PRO A 16 -3.18 20.89 1.87
C PRO A 16 -4.52 20.55 2.52
N LYS A 17 -5.64 20.59 1.77
CA LYS A 17 -6.98 20.24 2.26
C LYS A 17 -7.28 18.73 2.15
N GLY A 18 -6.36 17.94 1.59
CA GLY A 18 -6.54 16.51 1.37
C GLY A 18 -7.61 16.19 0.33
N ARG A 19 -7.92 14.89 0.16
CA ARG A 19 -8.98 14.45 -0.75
C ARG A 19 -10.29 15.11 -0.35
N PRO A 20 -10.98 15.84 -1.25
CA PRO A 20 -12.27 16.43 -0.93
C PRO A 20 -13.22 15.32 -0.48
N SER A 21 -13.92 15.56 0.63
CA SER A 21 -14.97 14.66 1.12
C SER A 21 -16.03 14.55 0.02
N ILE A 22 -16.17 13.35 -0.55
CA ILE A 22 -17.25 13.06 -1.49
C ILE A 22 -18.55 13.27 -0.72
N LYS A 23 -19.46 14.10 -1.25
CA LYS A 23 -20.74 14.41 -0.61
C LYS A 23 -21.46 13.10 -0.30
N GLY A 24 -21.56 12.73 0.99
CA GLY A 24 -22.03 11.42 1.43
C GLY A 24 -23.42 11.03 0.91
N GLU A 25 -24.26 12.01 0.55
CA GLU A 25 -25.57 11.80 -0.07
C GLU A 25 -25.49 11.09 -1.43
N VAL A 26 -24.57 11.51 -2.30
CA VAL A 26 -24.39 10.91 -3.63
C VAL A 26 -23.88 9.48 -3.52
N GLU A 27 -22.95 9.25 -2.58
CA GLU A 27 -22.42 7.91 -2.31
C GLU A 27 -23.50 6.98 -1.74
N THR A 28 -24.33 7.49 -0.83
CA THR A 28 -25.44 6.73 -0.24
C THR A 28 -26.45 6.34 -1.31
N LEU A 29 -26.84 7.28 -2.17
CA LEU A 29 -27.74 7.01 -3.30
C LEU A 29 -27.12 6.01 -4.29
N ALA A 30 -25.83 6.11 -4.61
CA ALA A 30 -25.18 5.13 -5.48
C ALA A 30 -25.19 3.71 -4.90
N ARG A 31 -25.01 3.58 -3.57
CA ARG A 31 -25.07 2.29 -2.88
C ARG A 31 -26.46 1.65 -2.93
N THR A 32 -27.54 2.42 -2.97
CA THR A 32 -28.90 1.83 -3.06
C THR A 32 -29.16 1.12 -4.39
N TYR A 33 -28.46 1.50 -5.47
CA TYR A 33 -28.57 0.84 -6.78
C TYR A 33 -27.73 -0.43 -6.91
N THR A 34 -27.01 -0.85 -5.87
CA THR A 34 -26.09 -2.00 -5.96
C THR A 34 -26.79 -3.27 -6.40
N VAL A 35 -28.01 -3.54 -5.90
CA VAL A 35 -28.75 -4.77 -6.24
C VAL A 35 -29.13 -4.78 -7.73
N GLU A 36 -29.74 -3.71 -8.21
CA GLU A 36 -30.12 -3.56 -9.63
C GLU A 36 -28.89 -3.63 -10.56
N ALA A 37 -27.77 -3.01 -10.15
CA ALA A 37 -26.52 -3.08 -10.90
C ALA A 37 -25.98 -4.53 -10.99
N LEU A 38 -26.09 -5.31 -9.92
CA LEU A 38 -25.68 -6.72 -9.91
C LEU A 38 -26.58 -7.58 -10.81
N GLU A 39 -27.89 -7.37 -10.77
CA GLU A 39 -28.83 -8.05 -11.67
C GLU A 39 -28.56 -7.72 -13.14
N THR A 40 -28.24 -6.45 -13.43
CA THR A 40 -27.87 -5.99 -14.76
C THR A 40 -26.57 -6.66 -15.23
N LEU A 41 -25.54 -6.74 -14.38
CA LEU A 41 -24.31 -7.47 -14.69
C LEU A 41 -24.59 -8.96 -14.95
N ALA A 42 -25.45 -9.60 -14.15
CA ALA A 42 -25.82 -11.00 -14.36
C ALA A 42 -26.57 -11.20 -15.69
N ASN A 43 -27.42 -10.25 -16.08
CA ASN A 43 -28.10 -10.26 -17.37
C ASN A 43 -27.10 -10.08 -18.53
N LEU A 44 -26.21 -9.08 -18.44
CA LEU A 44 -25.16 -8.84 -19.44
C LEU A 44 -24.22 -10.04 -19.59
N MET A 45 -23.90 -10.73 -18.50
CA MET A 45 -23.11 -11.96 -18.54
C MET A 45 -23.80 -13.08 -19.31
N ARG A 46 -25.13 -13.22 -19.19
CA ARG A 46 -25.91 -14.27 -19.86
C ARG A 46 -26.27 -13.94 -21.31
N ASN A 47 -26.66 -12.70 -21.55
CA ASN A 47 -27.34 -12.26 -22.78
C ASN A 47 -26.58 -11.17 -23.56
N GLY A 48 -25.39 -10.76 -23.11
CA GLY A 48 -24.62 -9.70 -23.74
C GLY A 48 -24.25 -10.02 -25.19
N ALA A 49 -24.39 -9.04 -26.08
CA ALA A 49 -24.18 -9.20 -27.52
C ALA A 49 -22.72 -9.49 -27.90
N SER A 50 -21.76 -9.00 -27.13
CA SER A 50 -20.32 -9.20 -27.36
C SER A 50 -19.71 -10.06 -26.26
N ASP A 51 -18.81 -10.95 -26.65
CA ASP A 51 -18.01 -11.79 -25.75
C ASP A 51 -17.24 -10.94 -24.74
N ASN A 52 -16.74 -9.77 -25.15
CA ASN A 52 -16.05 -8.85 -24.26
C ASN A 52 -16.97 -8.31 -23.16
N VAL A 53 -18.24 -8.03 -23.48
CA VAL A 53 -19.23 -7.57 -22.49
C VAL A 53 -19.55 -8.68 -21.51
N ARG A 54 -19.71 -9.92 -22.00
CA ARG A 54 -19.98 -11.09 -21.13
C ARG A 54 -18.79 -11.36 -20.20
N MET A 55 -17.57 -11.34 -20.74
CA MET A 55 -16.33 -11.51 -19.98
C MET A 55 -16.17 -10.41 -18.92
N ALA A 56 -16.36 -9.15 -19.29
CA ALA A 56 -16.26 -8.03 -18.36
C ALA A 56 -17.29 -8.13 -17.23
N ALA A 57 -18.54 -8.50 -17.54
CA ALA A 57 -19.58 -8.70 -16.55
C ALA A 57 -19.26 -9.87 -15.60
N ALA A 58 -18.78 -11.00 -16.12
CA ALA A 58 -18.36 -12.14 -15.33
C ALA A 58 -17.22 -11.78 -14.36
N ASN A 59 -16.16 -11.13 -14.85
CA ASN A 59 -15.04 -10.68 -14.03
C ASN A 59 -15.50 -9.68 -12.95
N ALA A 60 -16.40 -8.75 -13.30
CA ALA A 60 -16.95 -7.78 -12.37
C ALA A 60 -17.72 -8.43 -11.20
N LEU A 61 -18.44 -9.53 -11.46
CA LEU A 61 -19.13 -10.31 -10.43
C LEU A 61 -18.12 -11.08 -9.56
N LEU A 62 -17.17 -11.78 -10.17
CA LEU A 62 -16.16 -12.56 -9.44
C LEU A 62 -15.31 -11.68 -8.52
N ASN A 63 -14.85 -10.52 -9.01
CA ASN A 63 -14.05 -9.59 -8.22
C ASN A 63 -14.80 -9.04 -6.99
N ARG A 64 -16.14 -9.00 -7.02
CA ARG A 64 -16.97 -8.57 -5.89
C ARG A 64 -17.24 -9.70 -4.89
N GLY A 65 -17.39 -10.94 -5.38
CA GLY A 65 -17.65 -12.11 -4.53
C GLY A 65 -16.38 -12.67 -3.87
N TRP A 66 -15.28 -12.71 -4.62
CA TRP A 66 -14.03 -13.37 -4.22
C TRP A 66 -12.85 -12.42 -4.04
N GLY A 67 -13.01 -11.15 -4.43
CA GLY A 67 -11.93 -10.17 -4.42
C GLY A 67 -11.00 -10.28 -5.64
N LEU A 68 -10.02 -9.38 -5.70
CA LEU A 68 -8.94 -9.43 -6.68
C LEU A 68 -7.81 -10.33 -6.19
N PRO A 69 -7.07 -10.99 -7.11
CA PRO A 69 -5.87 -11.72 -6.73
C PRO A 69 -4.86 -10.80 -6.04
N ARG A 70 -4.13 -11.34 -5.07
CA ARG A 70 -3.11 -10.60 -4.35
C ARG A 70 -2.06 -10.08 -5.34
N GLN A 71 -1.88 -8.77 -5.40
CA GLN A 71 -0.84 -8.16 -6.23
C GLN A 71 0.53 -8.56 -5.67
N ALA A 72 1.38 -9.14 -6.52
CA ALA A 72 2.78 -9.35 -6.19
C ALA A 72 3.46 -7.97 -6.11
N ILE A 73 4.01 -7.65 -4.95
CA ILE A 73 4.82 -6.45 -4.76
C ILE A 73 6.26 -6.84 -5.10
N ASP A 74 6.84 -6.21 -6.11
CA ASP A 74 8.27 -6.31 -6.37
C ASP A 74 9.00 -5.54 -5.26
N GLY A 75 9.96 -6.19 -4.60
CA GLY A 75 10.51 -5.80 -3.29
C GLY A 75 11.41 -4.55 -3.29
N SER A 76 11.26 -3.64 -4.26
CA SER A 76 12.04 -2.39 -4.32
C SER A 76 11.44 -1.25 -3.50
N LEU A 77 10.23 -1.43 -2.96
CA LEU A 77 9.72 -0.57 -1.89
C LEU A 77 10.38 -1.03 -0.59
N ALA A 78 11.03 -0.10 0.13
CA ALA A 78 11.54 -0.33 1.47
C ALA A 78 10.36 -0.66 2.41
N ILE A 79 9.92 -1.90 2.36
CA ILE A 79 9.07 -2.53 3.35
C ILE A 79 9.94 -2.51 4.61
N ALA A 80 9.53 -1.74 5.62
CA ALA A 80 10.13 -1.86 6.93
C ALA A 80 10.20 -3.37 7.25
N PRO A 81 11.39 -3.91 7.59
CA PRO A 81 11.53 -5.33 7.81
C PRO A 81 10.45 -5.78 8.77
N ALA A 82 9.82 -6.93 8.47
CA ALA A 82 8.80 -7.51 9.34
C ALA A 82 9.30 -7.48 10.79
N PRO A 83 8.46 -7.14 11.77
CA PRO A 83 8.89 -7.06 13.15
C PRO A 83 9.57 -8.38 13.53
N PRO A 84 10.73 -8.33 14.22
CA PRO A 84 11.48 -9.54 14.53
C PRO A 84 10.58 -10.50 15.27
N LYS A 85 10.68 -11.78 14.90
CA LYS A 85 9.93 -12.84 15.61
C LYS A 85 10.34 -12.82 17.09
N PRO A 86 9.44 -13.13 18.03
CA PRO A 86 9.83 -13.34 19.42
C PRO A 86 10.95 -14.40 19.49
N ILE A 87 11.93 -14.20 20.38
CA ILE A 87 13.12 -15.06 20.51
C ILE A 87 12.74 -16.54 20.64
N GLU A 88 11.66 -16.83 21.37
CA GLU A 88 11.11 -18.18 21.59
C GLU A 88 10.71 -18.92 20.30
N ARG A 89 10.54 -18.20 19.19
CA ARG A 89 10.13 -18.74 17.88
C ARG A 89 11.25 -18.67 16.83
N MET A 90 12.47 -18.34 17.23
CA MET A 90 13.63 -18.29 16.35
C MET A 90 14.40 -19.61 16.40
N SER A 91 14.85 -20.08 15.25
CA SER A 91 15.86 -21.13 15.16
C SER A 91 17.23 -20.59 15.57
N LEU A 92 18.15 -21.47 15.98
CA LEU A 92 19.50 -21.08 16.44
C LEU A 92 20.25 -20.22 15.39
N ALA A 93 20.13 -20.58 14.10
CA ALA A 93 20.75 -19.83 13.00
C ALA A 93 20.16 -18.42 12.84
N GLU A 94 18.86 -18.24 13.10
CA GLU A 94 18.22 -16.92 13.06
C GLU A 94 18.68 -16.04 14.24
N VAL A 95 18.89 -16.63 15.42
CA VAL A 95 19.39 -15.91 16.61
C VAL A 95 20.82 -15.42 16.39
N GLU A 96 21.70 -16.26 15.82
CA GLU A 96 23.08 -15.90 15.49
C GLU A 96 23.17 -14.72 14.51
N ALA A 97 22.27 -14.67 13.52
CA ALA A 97 22.22 -13.58 12.56
C ALA A 97 21.80 -12.24 13.19
N GLU A 98 20.81 -12.23 14.08
CA GLU A 98 20.40 -11.03 14.82
C GLU A 98 21.53 -10.49 15.71
N LEU A 99 22.28 -11.38 16.37
CA LEU A 99 23.45 -11.01 17.17
C LEU A 99 24.54 -10.31 16.33
N ALA A 100 24.84 -10.85 15.15
CA ALA A 100 25.82 -10.25 14.24
C ALA A 100 25.40 -8.84 13.77
N ILE A 101 24.10 -8.64 13.50
CA ILE A 101 23.55 -7.32 13.12
C ILE A 101 23.66 -6.33 14.28
N LEU A 102 23.42 -6.77 15.52
CA LEU A 102 23.53 -5.92 16.71
C LEU A 102 24.96 -5.49 17.00
N ASP A 103 25.93 -6.38 16.79
CA ASP A 103 27.35 -6.07 16.97
C ASP A 103 27.83 -5.03 15.95
N GLU A 104 27.43 -5.16 14.68
CA GLU A 104 27.76 -4.16 13.66
C GLU A 104 27.08 -2.82 13.95
N LYS A 105 25.82 -2.82 14.42
CA LYS A 105 25.14 -1.59 14.87
C LYS A 105 25.88 -0.92 16.03
N ARG A 106 26.38 -1.69 17.00
CA ARG A 106 27.20 -1.16 18.11
C ARG A 106 28.50 -0.55 17.60
N ARG A 107 29.14 -1.20 16.62
CA ARG A 107 30.36 -0.70 15.99
C ARG A 107 30.12 0.63 15.26
N LEU A 108 29.04 0.70 14.47
CA LEU A 108 28.65 1.92 13.76
C LEU A 108 28.30 3.05 14.73
N ALA A 109 27.58 2.75 15.82
CA ALA A 109 27.26 3.73 16.85
C ALA A 109 28.52 4.28 17.55
N MET A 110 29.55 3.45 17.78
CA MET A 110 30.82 3.94 18.30
C MET A 110 31.53 4.89 17.33
N ILE A 111 31.51 4.57 16.02
CA ILE A 111 32.09 5.43 14.99
C ILE A 111 31.34 6.77 14.93
N GLU A 112 30.01 6.74 14.96
CA GLU A 112 29.16 7.95 14.94
C GLU A 112 29.43 8.86 16.15
N SER A 113 29.55 8.29 17.36
CA SER A 113 29.89 9.06 18.57
C SER A 113 31.30 9.68 18.55
N SER A 114 32.22 9.12 17.77
CA SER A 114 33.59 9.63 17.63
C SER A 114 33.66 10.85 16.71
N VAL A 115 32.77 10.90 15.71
CA VAL A 115 32.70 11.99 14.71
C VAL A 115 32.08 13.26 15.31
N GLU A 116 31.23 13.14 16.32
CA GLU A 116 30.62 14.29 17.01
C GLU A 116 31.58 15.02 17.97
N THR A 117 32.62 14.37 18.47
CA THR A 117 33.58 14.97 19.44
C THR A 117 34.73 15.77 18.83
N ASP A 118 34.94 15.70 17.52
CA ASP A 118 36.06 16.38 16.81
C ASP A 118 35.66 17.74 16.19
N CYS A 119 34.47 18.25 16.51
CA CYS A 119 33.92 19.50 15.97
C CYS A 119 33.57 20.53 17.08
N ASP A 120 34.52 20.84 17.95
CA ASP A 120 34.54 22.01 18.85
C ASP A 120 35.98 22.57 18.92
#